data_AF-A0A950LQ07-F1
#
_entry.id   AF-A0A950LQ07-F1
#
_cell.length_a   1.000
_cell.length_b   1.000
_cell.length_c   1.000
_cell.angle_alpha   90.00
_cell.angle_beta   90.00
_cell.angle_gamma   90.00
#
_symmetry.space_group_name_H-M   'P 1'
#
loop_
_entity.id
_entity.type
_entity.pdbx_description
1 polymer ?
#
loop_
_entity_poly.entity_id
_entity_poly.type
_entity_poly.pdbx_seq_one_letter_code
_entity_poly.pdbx_strand_id
1 'polypeptide(L)'
;GPAACNRTIPVFDGYTRFNVDLAYVGEKQVAAKGYRGPVAVCSARYVPIAGHRRDRPATKFMAENKDLEVWLAPIDGTRLLMPFRVSVRTMIGTTVVEASEFSVAAQ
;
A
#
# COMPACT_ATOMS: atom_id res chain seq x y z
N GLY A 1 13.30 -1.25 5.49
CA GLY A 1 13.44 -0.41 6.71
C GLY A 1 12.58 0.86 6.70
N PRO A 2 12.60 1.68 7.78
CA PRO A 2 11.60 2.72 8.06
C PRO A 2 11.39 3.79 6.97
N ALA A 3 12.45 4.20 6.28
CA ALA A 3 12.37 5.20 5.22
C ALA A 3 11.43 4.81 4.06
N ALA A 4 11.19 3.51 3.85
CA ALA A 4 10.26 3.01 2.85
C ALA A 4 8.83 3.56 3.01
N CYS A 5 8.43 3.80 4.26
CA CYS A 5 7.07 4.15 4.65
C CYS A 5 6.95 5.62 5.10
N ASN A 6 8.04 6.40 5.15
CA ASN A 6 7.98 7.79 5.62
C ASN A 6 7.50 8.74 4.53
N ARG A 7 6.24 8.59 4.09
CA ARG A 7 5.64 9.41 3.05
C ARG A 7 4.12 9.35 3.06
N THR A 8 3.53 10.43 2.57
CA THR A 8 2.14 10.52 2.14
C THR A 8 2.08 10.40 0.63
N ILE A 9 1.26 9.47 0.13
CA ILE A 9 1.04 9.30 -1.31
C ILE A 9 -0.23 10.07 -1.70
N PRO A 10 -0.14 11.18 -2.45
CA PRO A 10 -1.31 11.82 -3.01
C PRO A 10 -1.84 11.01 -4.19
N VAL A 11 -3.13 10.69 -4.17
CA VAL A 11 -3.80 9.94 -5.22
C VAL A 11 -5.00 10.72 -5.75
N PHE A 12 -5.10 10.82 -7.06
CA PHE A 12 -6.31 11.21 -7.77
C PHE A 12 -6.69 10.05 -8.71
N ASP A 13 -7.88 9.50 -8.51
CA ASP A 13 -8.35 8.30 -9.23
C ASP A 13 -9.25 8.62 -10.44
N GLY A 14 -9.31 9.89 -10.85
CA GLY A 14 -10.23 10.39 -11.88
C GLY A 14 -11.56 10.91 -11.34
N TYR A 15 -11.88 10.65 -10.06
CA TYR A 15 -13.11 11.11 -9.42
C TYR A 15 -12.86 11.74 -8.05
N THR A 16 -12.15 11.05 -7.17
CA THR A 16 -11.78 11.50 -5.83
C THR A 16 -10.31 11.84 -5.72
N ARG A 17 -10.00 12.78 -4.83
CA ARG A 17 -8.65 12.98 -4.33
C ARG A 17 -8.59 12.51 -2.89
N PHE A 18 -7.57 11.71 -2.59
CA PHE A 18 -7.22 11.30 -1.25
C PHE A 18 -5.71 11.23 -1.07
N ASN A 19 -5.30 11.08 0.18
CA ASN A 19 -3.95 10.71 0.56
C ASN A 19 -3.93 9.28 1.09
N VAL A 20 -2.79 8.62 0.91
CA VAL A 20 -2.44 7.39 1.62
C VAL A 20 -1.24 7.70 2.50
N ASP A 21 -1.47 7.84 3.80
CA ASP A 21 -0.38 8.04 4.75
C ASP A 21 0.20 6.68 5.15
N LEU A 22 1.52 6.54 5.00
CA LEU A 22 2.22 5.33 5.34
C LEU A 22 2.94 5.47 6.68
N ALA A 23 3.02 4.38 7.43
CA ALA A 23 3.86 4.29 8.62
C ALA A 23 4.50 2.90 8.71
N TYR A 24 5.80 2.85 9.01
CA TYR A 24 6.55 1.61 9.09
C TYR A 24 6.09 0.77 10.28
N VAL A 25 5.84 -0.52 10.04
CA VAL A 25 5.41 -1.46 11.10
C VAL A 25 6.29 -2.70 11.20
N GLY A 26 7.22 -2.90 10.26
CA GLY A 26 8.19 -3.99 10.36
C GLY A 26 8.74 -4.45 9.01
N GLU A 27 9.34 -5.62 9.01
CA GLU A 27 9.90 -6.27 7.84
C GLU A 27 9.46 -7.73 7.79
N LYS A 28 9.30 -8.29 6.60
CA LYS A 28 8.97 -9.71 6.40
C LYS A 28 9.78 -10.31 5.27
N GLN A 29 10.06 -11.60 5.37
CA GLN A 29 10.64 -12.37 4.26
C GLN A 29 9.51 -12.88 3.36
N VAL A 30 9.65 -12.66 2.05
CA VAL A 30 8.70 -13.16 1.04
C VAL A 30 9.43 -13.88 -0.08
N ALA A 31 8.68 -14.66 -0.85
CA ALA A 31 9.19 -15.33 -2.04
C ALA A 31 8.09 -15.40 -3.11
N ALA A 32 8.43 -14.99 -4.33
CA ALA A 32 7.69 -15.22 -5.55
C ALA A 32 8.69 -15.49 -6.68
N LYS A 33 8.20 -15.84 -7.87
CA LYS A 33 9.09 -15.92 -9.04
C LYS A 33 9.74 -14.55 -9.27
N GLY A 34 11.06 -14.48 -9.36
CA GLY A 34 11.80 -13.23 -9.61
C GLY A 34 12.18 -12.42 -8.37
N TYR A 35 11.67 -12.73 -7.16
CA TYR A 35 12.10 -12.07 -5.92
C TYR A 35 12.01 -12.99 -4.71
N ARG A 36 13.08 -13.04 -3.93
CA ARG A 36 13.11 -13.69 -2.61
C ARG A 36 13.96 -12.87 -1.66
N GLY A 37 13.33 -12.31 -0.64
CA GLY A 37 14.04 -11.43 0.27
C GLY A 37 13.13 -10.60 1.16
N PRO A 38 13.72 -9.62 1.86
CA PRO A 38 13.01 -8.80 2.83
C PRO A 38 12.12 -7.77 2.14
N VAL A 39 10.97 -7.48 2.74
CA VAL A 39 10.08 -6.39 2.33
C VAL A 39 9.71 -5.54 3.53
N ALA A 40 9.71 -4.22 3.33
CA ALA A 40 9.23 -3.30 4.36
C ALA A 40 7.71 -3.37 4.43
N VAL A 41 7.15 -3.59 5.60
CA VAL A 41 5.71 -3.55 5.83
C VAL A 41 5.36 -2.15 6.33
N CYS A 42 4.48 -1.48 5.58
CA CYS A 42 3.90 -0.20 5.94
C CYS A 42 2.42 -0.41 6.27
N SER A 43 1.98 0.07 7.44
CA SER A 43 0.56 0.38 7.61
C SER A 43 0.18 1.54 6.69
N ALA A 44 -1.06 1.55 6.21
CA ALA A 44 -1.60 2.58 5.34
C ALA A 44 -2.86 3.21 5.95
N ARG A 45 -3.08 4.50 5.67
CA ARG A 45 -4.26 5.25 6.12
C ARG A 45 -4.87 6.00 4.95
N TYR A 46 -6.14 5.74 4.69
CA TYR A 46 -6.90 6.49 3.71
C TYR A 46 -7.34 7.82 4.32
N VAL A 47 -6.91 8.93 3.72
CA VAL A 47 -7.30 10.28 4.13
C VAL A 47 -8.07 10.95 2.99
N PRO A 48 -9.40 10.97 3.03
CA PRO A 48 -10.21 11.56 1.97
C PRO A 48 -10.06 13.08 1.95
N ILE A 49 -9.86 13.67 0.76
CA ILE A 49 -9.65 15.12 0.63
C ILE A 49 -10.74 15.79 -0.21
N ALA A 50 -11.03 15.31 -1.42
CA ALA A 50 -12.03 15.90 -2.33
C ALA A 50 -12.74 14.85 -3.18
N GLY A 51 -13.85 15.22 -3.82
CA GLY A 51 -14.62 14.35 -4.72
C GLY A 51 -15.44 13.25 -4.02
N HIS A 52 -15.49 13.24 -2.68
CA HIS A 52 -16.23 12.24 -1.90
C HIS A 52 -17.38 12.87 -1.11
N ARG A 53 -18.40 12.08 -0.78
CA ARG A 53 -19.45 12.47 0.16
C ARG A 53 -19.06 12.02 1.57
N ARG A 54 -18.96 12.95 2.52
CA ARG A 54 -18.50 12.65 3.89
C ARG A 54 -19.42 11.69 4.65
N ASP A 55 -20.70 11.65 4.29
CA ASP A 55 -21.74 10.81 4.90
C ASP A 55 -21.85 9.42 4.26
N ARG A 56 -21.20 9.17 3.11
CA ARG A 56 -21.17 7.84 2.48
C ARG A 56 -20.55 6.82 3.44
N PRO A 57 -21.24 5.71 3.77
CA PRO A 57 -20.73 4.71 4.71
C PRO A 57 -19.36 4.16 4.33
N ALA A 58 -19.13 3.89 3.04
CA ALA A 58 -17.84 3.39 2.55
C ALA A 58 -16.69 4.39 2.79
N THR A 59 -16.92 5.69 2.64
CA THR A 59 -15.89 6.71 2.87
C THR A 59 -15.56 6.82 4.35
N LYS A 60 -16.56 6.84 5.23
CA LYS A 60 -16.37 6.83 6.68
C LYS A 60 -15.61 5.60 7.14
N PHE A 61 -16.07 4.43 6.69
CA PHE A 61 -15.43 3.16 6.99
C PHE A 61 -13.95 3.20 6.63
N MET A 62 -13.60 3.59 5.39
CA MET A 62 -12.20 3.62 4.96
C MET A 62 -11.36 4.66 5.69
N ALA A 63 -11.93 5.81 6.05
CA ALA A 63 -11.22 6.84 6.82
C ALA A 63 -10.91 6.40 8.26
N GLU A 64 -11.78 5.59 8.86
CA GLU A 64 -11.61 5.05 10.22
C GLU A 64 -10.83 3.73 10.24
N ASN A 65 -10.74 3.04 9.10
CA ASN A 65 -10.15 1.72 8.96
C ASN A 65 -8.66 1.73 9.33
N LYS A 66 -8.27 0.72 10.12
CA LYS A 66 -6.91 0.53 10.60
C LYS A 66 -6.18 -0.68 10.02
N ASP A 67 -6.88 -1.48 9.23
CA ASP A 67 -6.41 -2.75 8.73
C ASP A 67 -6.04 -2.63 7.25
N LEU A 68 -5.10 -1.73 6.96
CA LEU A 68 -4.50 -1.57 5.64
C LEU A 68 -2.98 -1.70 5.76
N GLU A 69 -2.40 -2.54 4.90
CA GLU A 69 -0.96 -2.71 4.79
C GLU A 69 -0.52 -2.75 3.34
N VAL A 70 0.66 -2.21 3.08
CA VAL A 70 1.42 -2.42 1.84
C VAL A 70 2.82 -2.93 2.19
N TRP A 71 3.24 -3.97 1.48
CA TRP A 71 4.52 -4.63 1.65
C TRP A 71 5.37 -4.25 0.45
N LEU A 72 6.48 -3.56 0.69
CA LEU A 72 7.30 -2.93 -0.33
C LEU A 72 8.62 -3.68 -0.50
N ALA A 73 8.80 -4.28 -1.67
CA ALA A 73 10.04 -4.93 -2.07
C ALA A 73 10.98 -3.91 -2.75
N PRO A 74 12.29 -3.92 -2.43
CA PRO A 74 13.27 -3.17 -3.18
C PRO A 74 13.42 -3.69 -4.61
N ILE A 75 13.67 -2.78 -5.54
CA ILE A 75 14.18 -3.11 -6.87
C ILE A 75 15.70 -3.05 -6.83
N ASP A 76 16.34 -4.19 -7.06
CA ASP A 76 17.81 -4.29 -7.10
C ASP A 76 18.42 -3.28 -8.09
N GLY A 77 19.51 -2.64 -7.67
CA GLY A 77 20.21 -1.63 -8.47
C GLY A 77 19.54 -0.24 -8.48
N THR A 78 18.41 -0.04 -7.80
CA THR A 78 17.72 1.26 -7.73
C THR A 78 17.39 1.68 -6.30
N ARG A 79 16.84 2.89 -6.14
CA ARG A 79 16.24 3.35 -4.87
C ARG A 79 14.72 3.19 -4.84
N LEU A 80 14.15 2.50 -5.83
CA LEU A 80 12.72 2.33 -5.96
C LEU A 80 12.25 1.12 -5.16
N LEU A 81 11.02 1.23 -4.65
CA LEU A 81 10.33 0.18 -3.93
C LEU A 81 9.01 -0.10 -4.64
N MET A 82 8.70 -1.38 -4.82
CA MET A 82 7.47 -1.83 -5.48
C MET A 82 6.57 -2.59 -4.51
N PRO A 83 5.24 -2.40 -4.59
CA PRO A 83 4.28 -3.21 -3.85
C PRO A 83 4.40 -4.68 -4.24
N PHE A 84 4.77 -5.52 -3.27
CA PHE A 84 4.74 -6.98 -3.37
C PHE A 84 3.38 -7.53 -2.93
N ARG A 85 2.82 -6.96 -1.86
CA ARG A 85 1.51 -7.32 -1.31
C ARG A 85 0.77 -6.08 -0.82
N VAL A 86 -0.53 -6.03 -1.04
CA VAL A 86 -1.45 -5.05 -0.47
C VAL A 86 -2.59 -5.81 0.21
N SER A 87 -2.90 -5.45 1.45
CA SER A 87 -4.00 -6.01 2.21
C SER A 87 -4.87 -4.89 2.73
N VAL A 88 -6.17 -4.93 2.42
CA VAL A 88 -7.13 -3.89 2.80
C VAL A 88 -8.38 -4.55 3.33
N ARG A 89 -8.74 -4.27 4.58
CA ARG A 89 -10.09 -4.58 5.05
C ARG A 89 -11.10 -3.70 4.33
N THR A 90 -12.11 -4.31 3.75
CA THR A 90 -13.27 -3.64 3.16
C THR A 90 -14.51 -3.95 3.99
N MET A 91 -15.65 -3.35 3.65
CA MET A 91 -16.92 -3.64 4.34
C MET A 91 -17.41 -5.08 4.15
N ILE A 92 -16.92 -5.78 3.12
CA ILE A 92 -17.38 -7.15 2.76
C ILE A 92 -16.38 -8.22 3.25
N GLY A 93 -15.11 -7.83 3.44
CA GLY A 93 -14.04 -8.75 3.82
C GLY A 93 -12.67 -8.16 3.55
N THR A 94 -11.60 -8.92 3.75
CA THR A 94 -10.24 -8.47 3.47
C THR A 94 -9.88 -8.76 2.02
N THR A 95 -9.60 -7.73 1.24
CA THR A 95 -9.04 -7.84 -0.11
C THR A 95 -7.53 -7.92 -0.02
N VAL A 96 -6.94 -8.90 -0.70
CA VAL A 96 -5.50 -9.07 -0.80
C VAL A 96 -5.10 -9.08 -2.27
N VAL A 97 -4.11 -8.28 -2.62
CA VAL A 97 -3.41 -8.32 -3.90
C VAL A 97 -1.96 -8.70 -3.60
N GLU A 98 -1.46 -9.76 -4.23
CA GLU A 98 -0.10 -10.27 -4.01
C GLU A 98 0.54 -10.63 -5.34
N ALA A 99 1.82 -10.32 -5.49
CA ALA A 99 2.60 -10.64 -6.67
C ALA A 99 2.85 -12.16 -6.75
N SER A 100 2.38 -12.80 -7.83
CA SER A 100 2.75 -14.17 -8.18
C SER A 100 4.13 -14.25 -8.85
N GLU A 101 4.50 -13.18 -9.55
CA GLU A 101 5.80 -12.97 -10.17
C GLU A 101 6.20 -11.50 -9.99
N PHE A 102 7.47 -11.29 -9.64
CA PHE A 102 8.09 -9.99 -9.46
C PHE A 102 9.19 -9.84 -10.50
N SER A 103 8.80 -9.35 -11.68
CA SER A 103 9.74 -9.03 -12.76
C SER A 103 9.92 -7.52 -12.83
N VAL A 104 11.17 -7.08 -12.86
CA VAL A 104 11.49 -5.67 -13.00
C VAL A 104 12.39 -5.53 -14.21
N ALA A 105 11.88 -4.89 -15.26
CA ALA A 105 12.72 -4.47 -16.37
C ALA A 105 13.48 -3.22 -15.91
N ALA A 106 14.77 -3.39 -15.58
CA ALA A 106 15.67 -2.25 -15.54
C ALA A 106 15.83 -1.75 -16.99
N GLN A 107 15.54 -0.47 -17.23
CA GLN A 107 15.90 0.22 -18.46
C GLN A 107 17.37 0.64 -18.40
#